data_AF-A0AAN4ZGA8-F1
#
_entry.id   AF-A0AAN4ZGA8-F1
#
_cell.length_a   1.000
_cell.length_b   1.000
_cell.length_c   1.000
_cell.angle_alpha   90.00
_cell.angle_beta   90.00
_cell.angle_gamma   90.00
#
_symmetry.space_group_name_H-M   'P 1'
#
loop_
_entity.id
_entity.type
_entity.pdbx_description
1 polymer ?
#
loop_
_entity_poly.entity_id
_entity_poly.type
_entity_poly.pdbx_seq_one_letter_code
_entity_poly.pdbx_strand_id
1 'polypeptide(L)'
;MERSLQITQEIVIFASSLPNFHRATMTITVGESDDVDTLEERINECRNSSPGNELSDMHRMKQRIKELEESELIWAKEKEKLMMKQIETDKEGPFTVPAQISSFDICLDECCCAICSEHFESIKTIPRNLECGHTFCEVSIYSMSVDFHVICPNCKIVTSLPTGKALPRNFAMINLAEQIMKSKIYPKITCKACNSKFSSEAVRMCLGENCKMLNQLICFNCVIDGGHAQH
;
A
#
# COMPACT_ATOMS: atom_id res chain seq x y z
N MET A 1 -8.36 21.76 18.54
CA MET A 1 -8.29 21.81 20.01
C MET A 1 -8.19 20.38 20.49
N GLU A 2 -6.98 19.82 20.44
CA GLU A 2 -6.70 18.44 20.84
C GLU A 2 -6.50 18.41 22.35
N ARG A 3 -7.19 17.49 23.03
CA ARG A 3 -7.03 17.24 24.47
C ARG A 3 -5.99 16.13 24.63
N SER A 4 -4.75 16.50 24.95
CA SER A 4 -3.73 15.57 25.40
C SER A 4 -4.02 15.13 26.85
N LEU A 5 -4.23 13.83 27.07
CA LEU A 5 -4.32 13.24 28.41
C LEU A 5 -2.91 12.95 28.93
N GLN A 6 -2.34 13.90 29.68
CA GLN A 6 -1.09 13.66 30.43
C GLN A 6 -1.39 12.83 31.68
N ILE A 7 -1.03 11.55 31.65
CA ILE A 7 -1.01 10.72 32.86
C ILE A 7 0.40 10.78 33.44
N THR A 8 0.62 11.67 34.40
CA THR A 8 1.82 11.69 35.23
C THR A 8 1.60 10.84 36.48
N GLN A 9 2.32 9.74 36.63
CA GLN A 9 2.39 9.00 37.90
C GLN A 9 3.74 9.29 38.58
N GLU A 10 3.68 9.89 39.76
CA GLU A 10 4.83 9.97 40.67
C GLU A 10 4.93 8.66 41.44
N ILE A 11 6.02 7.90 41.23
CA ILE A 11 6.36 6.76 42.09
C ILE A 11 7.39 7.25 43.09
N VAL A 12 6.96 7.38 44.36
CA VAL A 12 7.83 7.74 45.48
C VAL A 12 8.32 6.45 46.14
N ILE A 13 9.61 6.16 46.02
CA ILE A 13 10.24 5.02 46.69
C ILE A 13 10.89 5.51 47.99
N PHE A 14 10.43 5.01 49.12
CA PHE A 14 11.09 5.20 50.41
C PHE A 14 12.06 4.04 50.66
N ALA A 15 13.35 4.35 50.74
CA ALA A 15 14.38 3.40 51.16
C ALA A 15 14.75 3.68 52.62
N SER A 16 14.42 2.75 53.52
CA SER A 16 14.91 2.75 54.89
C SER A 16 16.34 2.20 54.92
N SER A 17 17.32 3.11 54.86
CA SER A 17 18.68 3.04 55.45
C SER A 17 19.77 3.57 54.49
N LEU A 18 20.11 4.87 54.66
CA LEU A 18 21.44 5.52 54.62
C LEU A 18 21.35 6.99 54.11
N PRO A 19 22.29 7.87 54.52
CA PRO A 19 22.15 9.32 54.42
C PRO A 19 22.96 9.87 53.24
N ASN A 20 22.28 10.35 52.19
CA ASN A 20 22.67 11.38 51.22
C ASN A 20 21.95 11.09 49.90
N PHE A 21 20.81 11.75 49.70
CA PHE A 21 19.95 11.57 48.54
C PHE A 21 20.29 12.57 47.44
N HIS A 22 20.71 12.08 46.27
CA HIS A 22 20.41 12.74 45.00
C HIS A 22 19.14 12.11 44.43
N ARG A 23 18.13 12.93 44.17
CA ARG A 23 16.85 12.56 43.57
C ARG A 23 17.07 12.23 42.09
N ALA A 24 17.02 10.95 41.72
CA ALA A 24 16.93 10.56 40.31
C ALA A 24 15.46 10.32 39.96
N THR A 25 14.95 11.04 38.97
CA THR A 25 13.59 10.90 38.45
C THR A 25 13.70 10.43 37.01
N MET A 26 13.26 9.19 36.74
CA MET A 26 13.20 8.68 35.38
C MET A 26 11.79 8.86 34.86
N THR A 27 11.63 9.69 33.83
CA THR A 27 10.34 9.99 33.20
C THR A 27 10.27 9.23 31.89
N ILE A 28 9.33 8.29 31.77
CA ILE A 28 9.05 7.62 30.50
C ILE A 28 7.83 8.28 29.88
N THR A 29 8.03 8.98 28.76
CA THR A 29 6.95 9.44 27.88
C THR A 29 6.61 8.33 26.87
N VAL A 30 5.32 8.06 26.71
CA VAL A 30 4.77 7.15 25.68
C VAL A 30 3.99 8.01 24.71
N GLY A 31 4.30 7.93 23.42
CA GLY A 31 3.60 8.66 22.36
C GLY A 31 2.37 7.89 21.86
N GLU A 32 1.37 8.58 21.29
CA GLU A 32 0.16 7.97 20.71
C GLU A 32 0.44 7.09 19.46
N SER A 33 1.70 7.02 19.00
CA SER A 33 2.13 6.29 17.80
C SER A 33 3.11 5.15 18.08
N ASP A 34 3.34 4.78 19.34
CA ASP A 34 4.28 3.71 19.66
C ASP A 34 3.62 2.36 19.30
N ASP A 35 4.15 1.68 18.28
CA ASP A 35 3.67 0.37 17.85
C ASP A 35 4.09 -0.75 18.84
N VAL A 36 3.44 -1.92 18.70
CA VAL A 36 3.63 -3.07 19.59
C VAL A 36 5.10 -3.51 19.62
N ASP A 37 5.77 -3.44 18.47
CA ASP A 37 7.18 -3.83 18.31
C ASP A 37 8.11 -2.90 19.11
N THR A 38 7.85 -1.59 19.09
CA THR A 38 8.61 -0.59 19.87
C THR A 38 8.44 -0.79 21.38
N LEU A 39 7.27 -1.27 21.82
CA LEU A 39 7.03 -1.61 23.23
C LEU A 39 7.76 -2.90 23.65
N GLU A 40 7.83 -3.91 22.78
CA GLU A 40 8.58 -5.15 23.05
C GLU A 40 10.09 -4.91 23.17
N GLU A 41 10.65 -4.05 22.33
CA GLU A 41 12.08 -3.72 22.37
C GLU A 41 12.48 -3.05 23.70
N ARG A 42 11.65 -2.12 24.18
CA ARG A 42 11.85 -1.45 25.48
C ARG A 42 11.72 -2.39 26.68
N ILE A 43 10.88 -3.44 26.58
CA ILE A 43 10.77 -4.49 27.61
C ILE A 43 12.08 -5.30 27.70
N ASN A 44 12.69 -5.60 26.55
CA ASN A 44 13.95 -6.34 26.51
C ASN A 44 15.12 -5.52 27.04
N GLU A 45 15.10 -4.20 26.88
CA GLU A 45 16.10 -3.32 27.50
C GLU A 45 15.98 -3.29 29.02
N CYS A 46 14.76 -3.19 29.57
CA CYS A 46 14.56 -3.20 31.03
C CYS A 46 15.01 -4.51 31.69
N ARG A 47 14.86 -5.66 31.01
CA ARG A 47 15.26 -7.00 31.48
C ARG A 47 16.75 -7.15 31.83
N ASN A 48 17.60 -6.23 31.39
CA ASN A 48 19.05 -6.29 31.60
C ASN A 48 19.55 -5.42 32.79
N SER A 49 18.64 -4.82 33.56
CA SER A 49 18.94 -3.99 34.74
C SER A 49 18.52 -4.70 36.05
N SER A 50 19.23 -4.43 37.16
CA SER A 50 19.19 -5.21 38.42
C SER A 50 17.81 -5.45 39.07
N PRO A 51 17.65 -6.54 39.86
CA PRO A 51 16.33 -7.05 40.25
C PRO A 51 15.82 -6.42 41.54
N GLY A 52 14.81 -5.56 41.43
CA GLY A 52 14.01 -5.11 42.57
C GLY A 52 12.71 -4.47 42.12
N ASN A 53 11.61 -5.25 42.16
CA ASN A 53 10.22 -4.94 41.77
C ASN A 53 9.77 -5.24 40.31
N GLU A 54 10.64 -5.73 39.43
CA GLU A 54 10.32 -5.95 38.00
C GLU A 54 9.21 -6.96 37.71
N LEU A 55 8.95 -7.94 38.59
CA LEU A 55 7.93 -8.96 38.35
C LEU A 55 6.50 -8.41 38.34
N SER A 56 6.22 -7.40 39.16
CA SER A 56 4.89 -6.77 39.21
C SER A 56 4.65 -5.91 37.96
N ASP A 57 5.67 -5.15 37.55
CA ASP A 57 5.57 -4.26 36.39
C ASP A 57 5.52 -5.04 35.07
N MET A 58 6.30 -6.12 34.97
CA MET A 58 6.23 -7.03 33.83
C MET A 58 4.87 -7.72 33.73
N HIS A 59 4.24 -8.10 34.86
CA HIS A 59 2.90 -8.68 34.84
C HIS A 59 1.84 -7.68 34.37
N ARG A 60 1.91 -6.44 34.88
CA ARG A 60 1.02 -5.35 34.46
C ARG A 60 1.18 -5.01 32.98
N MET A 61 2.40 -5.05 32.46
CA MET A 61 2.66 -4.78 31.04
C MET A 61 2.14 -5.90 30.13
N LYS A 62 2.34 -7.17 30.51
CA LYS A 62 1.77 -8.32 29.78
C LYS A 62 0.25 -8.29 29.73
N GLN A 63 -0.40 -7.84 30.81
CA GLN A 63 -1.85 -7.69 30.83
C GLN A 63 -2.34 -6.63 29.84
N ARG A 64 -1.62 -5.51 29.71
CA ARG A 64 -1.94 -4.45 28.73
C ARG A 64 -1.77 -4.90 27.28
N ILE A 65 -0.72 -5.66 26.98
CA ILE A 65 -0.52 -6.22 25.63
C ILE A 65 -1.73 -7.09 25.25
N LYS A 66 -2.15 -7.96 26.16
CA LYS A 66 -3.31 -8.82 25.94
C LYS A 66 -4.60 -8.01 25.71
N GLU A 67 -4.83 -6.95 26.47
CA GLU A 67 -5.98 -6.06 26.28
C GLU A 67 -5.96 -5.35 24.92
N LEU A 68 -4.78 -4.96 24.43
CA LEU A 68 -4.61 -4.36 23.10
C LEU A 68 -4.89 -5.37 21.99
N GLU A 69 -4.32 -6.57 22.06
CA GLU A 69 -4.57 -7.66 21.09
C GLU A 69 -6.06 -8.01 21.01
N GLU A 70 -6.75 -8.09 22.16
CA GLU A 70 -8.19 -8.34 22.21
C GLU A 70 -8.98 -7.19 21.57
N SER A 71 -8.58 -5.94 21.77
CA SER A 71 -9.22 -4.76 21.17
C SER A 71 -9.06 -4.70 19.64
N GLU A 72 -7.87 -5.04 19.13
CA GLU A 72 -7.61 -5.09 17.68
C GLU A 72 -8.44 -6.19 17.01
N LEU A 73 -8.58 -7.35 17.65
CA LEU A 73 -9.40 -8.45 17.15
C LEU A 73 -10.89 -8.08 17.06
N ILE A 74 -11.40 -7.33 18.04
CA ILE A 74 -12.78 -6.82 18.03
C ILE A 74 -12.97 -5.84 16.87
N TRP A 75 -12.05 -4.88 16.72
CA TRP A 75 -12.10 -3.91 15.63
C TRP A 75 -12.04 -4.55 14.25
N ALA A 76 -11.19 -5.56 14.07
CA ALA A 76 -11.06 -6.30 12.81
C ALA A 76 -12.38 -7.01 12.42
N LYS A 77 -13.04 -7.67 13.38
CA LYS A 77 -14.34 -8.34 13.16
C LYS A 77 -15.46 -7.37 12.83
N GLU A 78 -15.48 -6.21 13.48
CA GLU A 78 -16.50 -5.19 13.20
C GLU A 78 -16.31 -4.55 11.81
N LYS A 79 -15.06 -4.33 11.41
CA LYS A 79 -14.70 -3.87 10.07
C LYS A 79 -15.13 -4.86 8.99
N GLU A 80 -14.92 -6.16 9.19
CA GLU A 80 -15.37 -7.21 8.26
C GLU A 80 -16.90 -7.21 8.10
N LYS A 81 -17.63 -7.05 9.21
CA LYS A 81 -19.10 -6.95 9.21
C LYS A 81 -19.61 -5.73 8.44
N LEU A 82 -18.94 -4.59 8.56
CA LEU A 82 -19.25 -3.37 7.79
C LEU A 82 -18.98 -3.58 6.29
N MET A 83 -17.88 -4.23 5.94
CA MET A 83 -17.52 -4.53 4.55
C MET A 83 -18.56 -5.43 3.86
N MET A 84 -19.07 -6.44 4.55
CA MET A 84 -20.10 -7.33 4.02
C MET A 84 -21.44 -6.63 3.80
N LYS A 85 -21.81 -5.68 4.68
CA LYS A 85 -23.06 -4.92 4.56
C LYS A 85 -23.09 -4.02 3.32
N GLN A 86 -21.94 -3.53 2.87
CA GLN A 86 -21.82 -2.68 1.69
C GLN A 86 -22.06 -3.46 0.38
N ILE A 87 -21.80 -4.77 0.36
CA ILE A 87 -21.96 -5.63 -0.83
C ILE A 87 -23.44 -5.97 -1.09
N GLU A 88 -24.29 -5.94 -0.06
CA GLU A 88 -25.72 -6.28 -0.18
C GLU A 88 -26.56 -5.12 -0.71
N THR A 89 -26.11 -3.87 -0.56
CA THR A 89 -26.87 -2.68 -0.99
C THR A 89 -26.84 -2.43 -2.50
N ASP A 90 -25.97 -3.12 -3.25
CA ASP A 90 -25.75 -2.87 -4.67
C ASP A 90 -26.56 -3.81 -5.60
N LYS A 91 -27.51 -4.60 -5.07
CA LYS A 91 -28.17 -5.68 -5.82
C LYS A 91 -29.56 -5.40 -6.41
N GLU A 92 -30.13 -4.21 -6.29
CA GLU A 92 -31.48 -3.96 -6.86
C GLU A 92 -31.52 -2.78 -7.84
N GLY A 93 -31.20 -3.07 -9.11
CA GLY A 93 -31.50 -2.20 -10.24
C GLY A 93 -31.23 -2.88 -11.58
N PRO A 94 -32.13 -2.85 -12.57
CA PRO A 94 -31.88 -3.36 -13.90
C PRO A 94 -31.03 -2.35 -14.67
N PHE A 95 -29.71 -2.43 -14.51
CA PHE A 95 -28.78 -1.57 -15.23
C PHE A 95 -28.43 -2.20 -16.59
N THR A 96 -29.04 -1.69 -17.66
CA THR A 96 -28.51 -1.88 -19.01
C THR A 96 -27.14 -1.19 -19.06
N VAL A 97 -26.06 -1.95 -19.04
CA VAL A 97 -24.69 -1.42 -19.21
C VAL A 97 -24.44 -1.15 -20.70
N PRO A 98 -24.31 0.11 -21.15
CA PRO A 98 -23.63 0.39 -22.41
C PRO A 98 -22.13 0.19 -22.16
N ALA A 99 -21.48 -0.72 -22.91
CA ALA A 99 -20.03 -0.97 -22.97
C ALA A 99 -19.17 -0.03 -22.09
N GLN A 100 -19.12 -0.32 -20.78
CA GLN A 100 -18.34 0.47 -19.85
C GLN A 100 -16.91 -0.06 -19.88
N ILE A 101 -16.04 0.71 -20.53
CA ILE A 101 -14.59 0.69 -20.31
C ILE A 101 -14.41 0.68 -18.79
N SER A 102 -13.78 -0.36 -18.25
CA SER A 102 -13.68 -0.49 -16.81
C SER A 102 -12.92 0.72 -16.29
N SER A 103 -13.43 1.35 -15.22
CA SER A 103 -12.74 2.46 -14.54
C SER A 103 -11.31 2.11 -14.09
N PHE A 104 -10.92 0.83 -14.17
CA PHE A 104 -9.61 0.32 -13.85
C PHE A 104 -8.60 0.43 -15.01
N ASP A 105 -9.05 0.43 -16.27
CA ASP A 105 -8.14 0.49 -17.43
C ASP A 105 -7.55 1.90 -17.64
N ILE A 106 -8.27 2.95 -17.21
CA ILE A 106 -7.80 4.34 -17.30
C ILE A 106 -6.65 4.62 -16.32
N CYS A 107 -6.62 3.94 -15.17
CA CYS A 107 -5.64 4.20 -14.12
C CYS A 107 -4.25 3.59 -14.40
N LEU A 108 -4.15 2.69 -15.39
CA LEU A 108 -2.89 2.06 -15.78
C LEU A 108 -1.90 3.05 -16.38
N ASP A 109 -2.37 3.84 -17.35
CA ASP A 109 -1.50 4.77 -18.09
C ASP A 109 -1.01 5.90 -17.19
N GLU A 110 -1.78 6.24 -16.15
CA GLU A 110 -1.41 7.24 -15.14
C GLU A 110 -0.25 6.77 -14.24
N CYS A 111 -0.01 5.47 -14.13
CA CYS A 111 1.07 4.87 -13.32
C CYS A 111 2.32 4.53 -14.13
N CYS A 112 2.43 5.05 -15.34
CA CYS A 112 3.57 4.86 -16.23
C CYS A 112 4.31 6.18 -16.46
N CYS A 113 5.62 6.09 -16.70
CA CYS A 113 6.39 7.24 -17.12
C CYS A 113 6.00 7.65 -18.54
N ALA A 114 5.59 8.90 -18.75
CA ALA A 114 5.20 9.39 -20.08
C ALA A 114 6.34 9.41 -21.13
N ILE A 115 7.60 9.18 -20.72
CA ILE A 115 8.78 9.21 -21.60
C ILE A 115 9.21 7.81 -22.03
N CYS A 116 9.32 6.87 -21.09
CA CYS A 116 9.74 5.50 -21.38
C CYS A 116 8.60 4.48 -21.37
N SER A 117 7.38 4.90 -21.02
CA SER A 117 6.18 4.05 -20.91
C SER A 117 6.29 2.90 -19.90
N GLU A 118 7.34 2.87 -19.09
CA GLU A 118 7.53 1.88 -18.04
C GLU A 118 6.70 2.23 -16.80
N HIS A 119 6.18 1.21 -16.14
CA HIS A 119 5.41 1.38 -14.91
C HIS A 119 6.32 1.86 -13.79
N PHE A 120 5.82 2.73 -12.91
CA PHE A 120 6.57 3.19 -11.75
C PHE A 120 6.76 2.07 -10.70
N GLU A 121 7.96 2.00 -10.13
CA GLU A 121 8.30 1.14 -9.00
C GLU A 121 9.36 1.78 -8.11
N SER A 122 9.64 1.17 -6.96
CA SER A 122 10.56 1.68 -5.94
C SER A 122 12.04 1.49 -6.27
N ILE A 123 12.38 0.74 -7.32
CA ILE A 123 13.77 0.30 -7.61
C ILE A 123 14.30 0.85 -8.93
N LYS A 124 13.73 0.49 -10.09
CA LYS A 124 14.29 0.86 -11.41
C LYS A 124 13.66 2.10 -12.01
N THR A 125 12.33 2.21 -11.95
CA THR A 125 11.55 3.30 -12.55
C THR A 125 11.01 4.22 -11.46
N ILE A 126 11.92 4.72 -10.63
CA ILE A 126 11.59 5.53 -9.46
C ILE A 126 10.92 6.84 -9.90
N PRO A 127 9.63 7.08 -9.60
CA PRO A 127 8.96 8.33 -9.95
C PRO A 127 9.50 9.48 -9.09
N ARG A 128 9.83 10.60 -9.72
CA ARG A 128 10.24 11.84 -9.05
C ARG A 128 9.46 13.03 -9.58
N ASN A 129 9.20 13.98 -8.70
CA ASN A 129 8.45 15.19 -9.04
C ASN A 129 9.38 16.30 -9.49
N LEU A 130 9.06 16.91 -10.63
CA LEU A 130 9.59 18.21 -11.02
C LEU A 130 8.99 19.32 -10.14
N GLU A 131 9.57 20.53 -10.18
CA GLU A 131 9.06 21.69 -9.42
C GLU A 131 7.61 22.06 -9.80
N CYS A 132 7.22 21.78 -11.04
CA CYS A 132 5.86 21.97 -11.53
C CYS A 132 4.85 20.92 -11.05
N GLY A 133 5.29 19.88 -10.32
CA GLY A 133 4.45 18.79 -9.83
C GLY A 133 4.28 17.60 -10.79
N HIS A 134 4.68 17.71 -12.06
CA HIS A 134 4.65 16.57 -12.98
C HIS A 134 5.69 15.51 -12.59
N THR A 135 5.31 14.25 -12.76
CA THR A 135 6.10 13.08 -12.34
C THR A 135 6.70 12.35 -13.54
N PHE A 136 7.98 12.01 -13.45
CA PHE A 136 8.69 11.17 -14.43
C PHE A 136 9.62 10.22 -13.70
N CYS A 137 10.04 9.14 -14.36
CA CYS A 137 11.03 8.25 -13.74
C CYS A 137 12.40 8.92 -13.71
N GLU A 138 13.18 8.61 -12.67
CA GLU A 138 14.51 9.16 -12.43
C GLU A 138 15.43 9.07 -13.65
N VAL A 139 15.44 7.91 -14.31
CA VAL A 139 16.24 7.68 -15.53
C VAL A 139 15.86 8.64 -16.65
N SER A 140 14.55 8.88 -16.85
CA SER A 140 14.07 9.81 -17.89
C SER A 140 14.38 11.27 -17.55
N ILE A 141 14.32 11.65 -16.27
CA ILE A 141 14.68 13.00 -15.84
C ILE A 141 16.15 13.28 -16.14
N TYR A 142 17.04 12.35 -15.80
CA TYR A 142 18.46 12.52 -16.09
C TYR A 142 18.77 12.49 -17.58
N SER A 143 18.09 11.65 -18.38
CA SER A 143 18.30 11.61 -19.83
C SER A 143 17.86 12.88 -20.54
N MET A 144 16.84 13.58 -20.03
CA MET A 144 16.37 14.86 -20.55
C MET A 144 17.10 16.08 -19.95
N SER A 145 17.97 15.86 -18.97
CA SER A 145 18.64 16.97 -18.29
C SER A 145 19.79 17.54 -19.13
N VAL A 146 19.91 18.87 -19.13
CA VAL A 146 21.00 19.62 -19.77
C VAL A 146 21.49 20.64 -18.76
N ASP A 147 22.80 20.67 -18.51
CA ASP A 147 23.45 21.62 -17.59
C ASP A 147 22.77 21.71 -16.21
N PHE A 148 22.44 20.55 -15.62
CA PHE A 148 21.72 20.44 -14.33
C PHE A 148 20.31 21.04 -14.32
N HIS A 149 19.68 21.19 -15.48
CA HIS A 149 18.30 21.63 -15.61
C HIS A 149 17.49 20.63 -16.42
N VAL A 150 16.20 20.52 -16.14
CA VAL A 150 15.25 19.76 -16.96
C VAL A 150 14.05 20.62 -17.28
N ILE A 151 13.62 20.61 -18.54
CA ILE A 151 12.40 21.31 -18.98
C ILE A 151 11.27 20.29 -18.97
N CYS A 152 10.22 20.56 -18.20
CA CYS A 152 9.06 19.67 -18.15
C CYS A 152 8.45 19.49 -19.56
N PRO A 153 8.33 18.25 -20.08
CA PRO A 153 7.71 17.99 -21.37
C PRO A 153 6.26 18.49 -21.46
N ASN A 154 5.51 18.40 -20.35
CA ASN A 154 4.09 18.72 -20.27
C ASN A 154 3.80 20.23 -20.23
N CYS A 155 4.51 20.99 -19.37
CA CYS A 155 4.20 22.40 -19.13
C CYS A 155 5.36 23.37 -19.40
N LYS A 156 6.52 22.87 -19.85
CA LYS A 156 7.73 23.65 -20.19
C LYS A 156 8.36 24.44 -19.04
N ILE A 157 7.92 24.21 -17.80
CA ILE A 157 8.55 24.77 -16.60
C ILE A 157 9.93 24.13 -16.42
N VAL A 158 10.94 24.95 -16.18
CA VAL A 158 12.31 24.53 -15.89
C VAL A 158 12.40 24.11 -14.43
N THR A 159 13.08 22.99 -14.16
CA THR A 159 13.40 22.51 -12.82
C THR A 159 14.91 22.40 -12.70
N SER A 160 15.48 22.98 -11.66
CA SER A 160 16.91 22.87 -11.37
C SER A 160 17.18 21.57 -10.62
N LEU A 161 18.13 20.79 -11.11
CA LEU A 161 18.56 19.55 -10.47
C LEU A 161 19.60 19.86 -9.39
N PRO A 162 19.38 19.43 -8.13
CA PRO A 162 20.30 19.74 -7.06
C PRO A 162 21.61 18.96 -7.23
N THR A 163 22.76 19.63 -7.03
CA THR A 163 24.07 19.00 -7.13
C THR A 163 24.23 17.90 -6.08
N GLY A 164 24.42 16.66 -6.52
CA GLY A 164 24.64 15.50 -5.63
C GLY A 164 23.41 15.05 -4.84
N LYS A 165 22.22 15.62 -5.09
CA LYS A 165 20.96 15.14 -4.53
C LYS A 165 20.00 14.84 -5.68
N ALA A 166 19.04 13.96 -5.44
CA ALA A 166 17.99 13.67 -6.41
C ALA A 166 16.70 14.42 -6.05
N LEU A 167 15.87 14.71 -7.05
CA LEU A 167 14.55 15.33 -6.86
C LEU A 167 13.65 14.49 -5.92
N PRO A 168 12.64 15.07 -5.25
CA PRO A 168 11.79 14.32 -4.35
C PRO A 168 11.14 13.09 -5.01
N ARG A 169 11.22 11.92 -4.35
CA ARG A 169 10.51 10.71 -4.78
C ARG A 169 9.00 10.89 -4.59
N ASN A 170 8.22 10.40 -5.54
CA ASN A 170 6.77 10.39 -5.43
C ASN A 170 6.27 9.04 -4.89
N PHE A 171 6.28 8.89 -3.57
CA PHE A 171 5.82 7.64 -2.91
C PHE A 171 4.34 7.34 -3.16
N ALA A 172 3.50 8.36 -3.36
CA ALA A 172 2.10 8.15 -3.69
C ALA A 172 1.94 7.40 -5.02
N MET A 173 2.72 7.78 -6.04
CA MET A 173 2.72 7.09 -7.33
C MET A 173 3.30 5.68 -7.25
N ILE A 174 4.33 5.45 -6.43
CA ILE A 174 4.85 4.09 -6.18
C ILE A 174 3.75 3.22 -5.57
N ASN A 175 3.11 3.69 -4.50
CA ASN A 175 2.07 2.94 -3.80
C ASN A 175 0.87 2.65 -4.70
N LEU A 176 0.45 3.64 -5.51
CA LEU A 176 -0.64 3.48 -6.46
C LEU A 176 -0.28 2.45 -7.54
N ALA A 177 0.90 2.57 -8.15
CA ALA A 177 1.38 1.62 -9.15
C ALA A 177 1.46 0.20 -8.58
N GLU A 178 1.97 0.02 -7.36
CA GLU A 178 2.02 -1.27 -6.68
C GLU A 178 0.63 -1.84 -6.38
N GLN A 179 -0.32 -1.00 -5.92
CA GLN A 179 -1.70 -1.44 -5.67
C GLN A 179 -2.40 -1.83 -6.96
N ILE A 180 -2.18 -1.09 -8.04
CA ILE A 180 -2.67 -1.46 -9.37
C ILE A 180 -2.03 -2.77 -9.81
N MET A 181 -0.72 -2.96 -9.66
CA MET A 181 -0.08 -4.24 -9.98
C MET A 181 -0.56 -5.42 -9.12
N LYS A 182 -0.84 -5.20 -7.84
CA LYS A 182 -1.38 -6.23 -6.94
C LYS A 182 -2.85 -6.54 -7.24
N SER A 183 -3.65 -5.53 -7.57
CA SER A 183 -5.04 -5.71 -8.03
C SER A 183 -5.11 -6.30 -9.44
N LYS A 184 -4.07 -6.07 -10.27
CA LYS A 184 -3.72 -6.82 -11.49
C LYS A 184 -3.21 -8.24 -11.21
N ILE A 185 -3.68 -8.90 -10.15
CA ILE A 185 -4.15 -10.28 -10.34
C ILE A 185 -5.33 -10.15 -11.32
N TYR A 186 -5.03 -9.89 -12.60
CA TYR A 186 -6.00 -9.90 -13.67
C TYR A 186 -6.80 -11.17 -13.47
N PRO A 187 -8.13 -11.11 -13.35
CA PRO A 187 -8.92 -12.32 -13.24
C PRO A 187 -8.56 -13.15 -14.47
N LYS A 188 -7.73 -14.18 -14.26
CA LYS A 188 -7.22 -14.95 -15.38
C LYS A 188 -8.42 -15.62 -16.00
N ILE A 189 -8.77 -15.19 -17.20
CA ILE A 189 -9.92 -15.72 -17.91
C ILE A 189 -9.52 -17.10 -18.41
N THR A 190 -10.32 -18.09 -18.05
CA THR A 190 -10.13 -19.45 -18.54
C THR A 190 -10.71 -19.53 -19.95
N CYS A 191 -9.86 -19.83 -20.92
CA CYS A 191 -10.30 -20.14 -22.28
C CYS A 191 -11.20 -21.38 -22.25
N LYS A 192 -12.41 -21.29 -22.80
CA LYS A 192 -13.35 -22.42 -22.80
C LYS A 192 -12.88 -23.60 -23.66
N ALA A 193 -12.10 -23.32 -24.71
CA ALA A 193 -11.63 -24.34 -25.65
C ALA A 193 -10.44 -25.15 -25.12
N CYS A 194 -9.42 -24.49 -24.54
CA CYS A 194 -8.21 -25.17 -24.06
C CYS A 194 -8.05 -25.20 -22.53
N ASN A 195 -9.02 -24.64 -21.79
CA ASN A 195 -9.04 -24.57 -20.32
C ASN A 195 -7.80 -23.90 -19.67
N SER A 196 -6.98 -23.23 -20.48
CA SER A 196 -5.82 -22.48 -20.02
C SER A 196 -6.22 -21.07 -19.60
N LYS A 197 -5.43 -20.49 -18.71
CA LYS A 197 -5.69 -19.20 -18.06
C LYS A 197 -4.93 -18.07 -18.78
N PHE A 198 -5.65 -17.04 -19.22
CA PHE A 198 -5.12 -15.92 -20.00
C PHE A 198 -5.50 -14.57 -19.38
N SER A 199 -4.82 -13.50 -19.78
CA SER A 199 -5.29 -12.14 -19.47
C SER A 199 -6.55 -11.81 -20.27
N SER A 200 -7.29 -10.79 -19.83
CA SER A 200 -8.47 -10.27 -20.52
C SER A 200 -8.20 -9.88 -21.97
N GLU A 201 -7.02 -9.33 -22.24
CA GLU A 201 -6.62 -8.84 -23.57
C GLU A 201 -6.27 -9.98 -24.53
N ALA A 202 -5.97 -11.18 -23.99
CA ALA A 202 -5.57 -12.35 -24.74
C ALA A 202 -6.72 -13.32 -25.07
N VAL A 203 -7.96 -12.97 -24.69
CA VAL A 203 -9.16 -13.75 -25.03
C VAL A 203 -10.14 -12.95 -25.89
N ARG A 204 -10.94 -13.65 -26.69
CA ARG A 204 -12.00 -13.10 -27.53
C ARG A 204 -13.28 -13.89 -27.31
N MET A 205 -14.42 -13.26 -27.49
CA MET A 205 -15.71 -13.94 -27.48
C MET A 205 -15.97 -14.53 -28.88
N CYS A 206 -16.33 -15.80 -28.96
CA CYS A 206 -16.73 -16.40 -30.23
C CYS A 206 -18.14 -15.94 -30.62
N LEU A 207 -18.29 -15.45 -31.85
CA LEU A 207 -19.56 -14.94 -32.40
C LEU A 207 -20.15 -15.83 -33.50
N GLY A 208 -19.51 -16.97 -33.80
CA GLY A 208 -20.01 -17.88 -34.83
C GLY A 208 -21.35 -18.51 -34.44
N GLU A 209 -22.42 -18.17 -35.16
CA GLU A 209 -23.79 -18.63 -34.88
C GLU A 209 -23.94 -20.16 -34.87
N ASN A 210 -23.14 -20.86 -35.68
CA ASN A 210 -23.11 -22.32 -35.75
C ASN A 210 -21.96 -22.95 -34.94
N CYS A 211 -21.29 -22.18 -34.08
CA CYS A 211 -20.21 -22.66 -33.26
C CYS A 211 -20.70 -23.15 -31.90
N LYS A 212 -20.21 -24.32 -31.46
CA LYS A 212 -20.47 -24.84 -30.10
C LYS A 212 -19.94 -23.93 -28.97
N MET A 213 -19.09 -22.97 -29.31
CA MET A 213 -18.50 -22.01 -28.39
C MET A 213 -19.13 -20.61 -28.52
N LEU A 214 -20.30 -20.45 -29.15
CA LEU A 214 -20.99 -19.16 -29.25
C LEU A 214 -21.12 -18.48 -27.87
N ASN A 215 -20.75 -17.20 -27.80
CA ASN A 215 -20.70 -16.38 -26.59
C ASN A 215 -19.77 -16.92 -25.49
N GLN A 216 -18.80 -17.77 -25.84
CA GLN A 216 -17.76 -18.23 -24.92
C GLN A 216 -16.44 -17.50 -25.18
N LEU A 217 -15.66 -17.27 -24.11
CA LEU A 217 -14.33 -16.68 -24.19
C LEU A 217 -13.28 -17.73 -24.58
N ILE A 218 -12.54 -17.45 -25.64
CA ILE A 218 -11.49 -18.31 -26.21
C ILE A 218 -10.20 -17.51 -26.39
N CYS A 219 -9.03 -18.14 -26.19
CA CYS A 219 -7.76 -17.46 -26.34
C CYS A 219 -7.40 -17.22 -27.81
N PHE A 220 -6.51 -16.27 -28.06
CA PHE A 220 -6.06 -15.91 -29.41
C PHE A 220 -5.55 -17.11 -30.23
N ASN A 221 -4.82 -18.04 -29.60
CA ASN A 221 -4.36 -19.25 -30.28
C ASN A 221 -5.52 -20.18 -30.66
N CYS A 222 -6.55 -20.30 -29.81
CA CYS A 222 -7.74 -21.07 -30.18
C CYS A 222 -8.55 -20.39 -31.28
N VAL A 223 -8.55 -19.04 -31.33
CA VAL A 223 -9.12 -18.27 -32.45
C VAL A 223 -8.42 -18.66 -33.74
N ILE A 224 -7.08 -18.63 -33.80
CA ILE A 224 -6.33 -18.86 -35.04
C ILE A 224 -6.23 -20.35 -35.41
N ASP A 225 -5.87 -21.21 -34.46
CA ASP A 225 -5.45 -22.59 -34.73
C ASP A 225 -6.48 -23.63 -34.27
N GLY A 226 -7.45 -23.25 -33.43
CA GLY A 226 -8.37 -24.15 -32.76
C GLY A 226 -9.67 -24.47 -33.51
N GLY A 227 -9.75 -24.19 -34.80
CA GLY A 227 -11.01 -24.33 -35.57
C GLY A 227 -11.98 -23.15 -35.41
N HIS A 228 -11.51 -22.04 -34.83
CA HIS A 228 -12.25 -20.78 -34.74
C HIS A 228 -11.78 -19.72 -35.75
N ALA A 229 -10.93 -20.09 -36.71
CA ALA A 229 -10.17 -19.17 -37.56
C ALA A 229 -10.99 -18.35 -38.56
N GLN A 230 -12.32 -18.45 -38.57
CA GLN A 230 -13.18 -17.96 -39.65
C GLN A 230 -14.55 -17.44 -39.18
N HIS A 231 -14.73 -17.16 -37.89
CA HIS A 231 -16.00 -16.67 -37.34
C HIS A 231 -15.81 -15.79 -36.11
#